data_AF-Q3LAM5-F1
#
_entry.id   AF-Q3LAM5-F1
#
_cell.length_a   1.000
_cell.length_b   1.000
_cell.length_c   1.000
_cell.angle_alpha   90.00
_cell.angle_beta   90.00
_cell.angle_gamma   90.00
#
_symmetry.space_group_name_H-M   'P 1'
#
loop_
_entity.id
_entity.type
_entity.pdbx_description
1 polymer ?
#
loop_
_entity_poly.entity_id
_entity_poly.type
_entity_poly.pdbx_seq_one_letter_code
_entity_poly.pdbx_strand_id
1 'polypeptide(L)'
;MTWLKLSFQNSNSPLMEQLIFFHDHTIFIIIMIMSTITYMMLFIMKNKFINIKISENQMIEFIWTTTPPIILIFIAMPSLHLLYLMDEIKCPILTIKIFGHQWFWSYEYSDFSNIEFESYMMNELNKENFRLIEVDNKTILPFKFNIRLLISSDDVIHSWTIPSLAIKIDAIPGRMNQI
;
A
#
# COMPACT_ATOMS: atom_id res chain seq x y z
N MET A 1 8.42 -12.96 2.96
CA MET A 1 6.99 -13.35 3.04
C MET A 1 6.94 -14.81 3.46
N THR A 2 6.14 -15.17 4.47
CA THR A 2 5.98 -16.57 4.86
C THR A 2 4.87 -17.21 4.04
N TRP A 3 4.92 -18.53 3.89
CA TRP A 3 3.86 -19.28 3.22
C TRP A 3 2.51 -19.04 3.89
N LEU A 4 1.45 -18.96 3.08
CA LEU A 4 0.06 -18.81 3.53
C LEU A 4 -0.22 -17.57 4.40
N LYS A 5 0.57 -16.49 4.26
CA LYS A 5 0.31 -15.25 4.99
C LYS A 5 -0.91 -14.52 4.40
N LEU A 6 -1.94 -14.33 5.22
CA LEU A 6 -3.16 -13.58 4.85
C LEU A 6 -3.02 -12.07 5.10
N SER A 7 -2.18 -11.67 6.06
CA SER A 7 -1.96 -10.28 6.43
C SER A 7 -0.74 -9.66 5.72
N PHE A 8 -0.58 -8.35 5.87
CA PHE A 8 0.59 -7.62 5.38
C PHE A 8 1.90 -8.19 5.94
N GLN A 9 3.01 -7.86 5.25
CA GLN A 9 4.34 -8.07 5.80
C GLN A 9 4.52 -7.25 7.08
N ASN A 10 5.44 -7.67 7.96
CA ASN A 10 5.71 -6.90 9.16
C ASN A 10 6.27 -5.53 8.75
N SER A 11 5.82 -4.48 9.42
CA SER A 11 6.24 -3.11 9.13
C SER A 11 7.72 -2.90 9.48
N ASN A 12 8.44 -2.27 8.57
CA ASN A 12 9.82 -1.81 8.76
C ASN A 12 9.93 -0.28 8.73
N SER A 13 8.81 0.44 8.58
CA SER A 13 8.73 1.90 8.67
C SER A 13 7.53 2.31 9.54
N PRO A 14 7.60 3.48 10.23
CA PRO A 14 6.45 4.01 10.97
C PRO A 14 5.22 4.22 10.09
N LEU A 15 5.44 4.54 8.81
CA LEU A 15 4.37 4.75 7.85
C LEU A 15 3.63 3.46 7.52
N MET A 16 4.35 2.35 7.31
CA MET A 16 3.73 1.05 7.08
C MET A 16 2.92 0.59 8.30
N GLU A 17 3.40 0.88 9.51
CA GLU A 17 2.64 0.59 10.73
C GLU A 17 1.30 1.35 10.77
N GLN A 18 1.31 2.64 10.46
CA GLN A 18 0.08 3.43 10.38
C GLN A 18 -0.87 2.96 9.27
N LEU A 19 -0.35 2.51 8.12
CA LEU A 19 -1.16 1.92 7.06
C LEU A 19 -1.80 0.59 7.49
N ILE A 20 -1.11 -0.23 8.29
CA ILE A 20 -1.69 -1.45 8.87
C ILE A 20 -2.84 -1.08 9.81
N PHE A 21 -2.67 -0.09 10.70
CA PHE A 21 -3.76 0.37 11.57
C PHE A 21 -4.96 0.91 10.79
N PHE A 22 -4.72 1.70 9.74
CA PHE A 22 -5.78 2.20 8.87
C PHE A 22 -6.50 1.06 8.15
N HIS A 23 -5.75 0.11 7.60
CA HIS A 23 -6.33 -1.09 6.98
C HIS A 23 -7.24 -1.84 7.95
N ASP A 24 -6.77 -2.11 9.17
CA ASP A 24 -7.55 -2.85 10.17
C ASP A 24 -8.83 -2.09 10.56
N HIS A 25 -8.75 -0.76 10.69
CA HIS A 25 -9.92 0.10 10.88
C HIS A 25 -10.92 0.00 9.72
N THR A 26 -10.45 0.04 8.47
CA THR A 26 -11.34 -0.10 7.29
C THR A 26 -11.95 -1.50 7.19
N ILE A 27 -11.18 -2.55 7.45
CA ILE A 27 -11.68 -3.93 7.46
C ILE A 27 -12.75 -4.10 8.53
N PHE A 28 -12.54 -3.56 9.74
CA PHE A 28 -13.55 -3.60 10.79
C PHE A 28 -14.89 -3.03 10.32
N ILE A 29 -14.88 -1.85 9.69
CA ILE A 29 -16.09 -1.23 9.14
C ILE A 29 -16.73 -2.10 8.04
N ILE A 30 -15.93 -2.65 7.13
CA ILE A 30 -16.43 -3.52 6.05
C ILE A 30 -17.08 -4.79 6.63
N ILE A 31 -16.47 -5.43 7.63
CA ILE A 31 -17.03 -6.61 8.29
C ILE A 31 -18.34 -6.25 9.00
N MET A 32 -18.43 -5.09 9.65
CA MET A 32 -19.67 -4.61 10.26
C MET A 32 -20.79 -4.45 9.22
N ILE A 33 -20.51 -3.83 8.07
CA ILE A 33 -21.50 -3.70 6.98
C ILE A 33 -21.89 -5.09 6.45
N MET A 34 -20.93 -5.95 6.13
CA MET A 34 -21.21 -7.27 5.59
C MET A 34 -22.00 -8.16 6.55
N SER A 35 -21.68 -8.13 7.85
CA SER A 35 -22.42 -8.87 8.87
C SER A 35 -23.86 -8.37 9.03
N THR A 36 -24.11 -7.06 8.96
CA THR A 36 -25.48 -6.52 9.00
C THR A 36 -26.30 -6.91 7.77
N ILE A 37 -25.75 -6.81 6.57
CA ILE A 37 -26.43 -7.20 5.33
C ILE A 37 -26.73 -8.70 5.32
N THR A 38 -25.75 -9.53 5.67
CA THR A 38 -25.93 -10.99 5.72
C THR A 38 -26.98 -11.38 6.77
N TYR A 39 -27.00 -10.73 7.93
CA TYR A 39 -28.04 -10.92 8.94
C TYR A 39 -29.43 -10.54 8.41
N MET A 40 -29.59 -9.38 7.76
CA MET A 40 -30.87 -8.94 7.20
C MET A 40 -31.37 -9.89 6.11
N MET A 41 -30.48 -10.38 5.25
CA MET A 41 -30.83 -11.37 4.23
C MET A 41 -31.30 -12.70 4.85
N LEU A 42 -30.60 -13.21 5.85
CA LEU A 42 -31.00 -14.42 6.57
C LEU A 42 -32.35 -14.23 7.29
N PHE A 43 -32.60 -13.04 7.84
CA PHE A 43 -33.86 -12.71 8.49
C PHE A 43 -35.03 -12.73 7.49
N ILE A 44 -34.87 -12.07 6.34
CA ILE A 44 -35.91 -12.04 5.29
C ILE A 44 -36.20 -13.46 4.77
N MET A 45 -35.16 -14.25 4.49
CA MET A 45 -35.32 -15.62 3.97
C MET A 45 -36.00 -16.57 4.96
N LYS A 46 -35.83 -16.35 6.27
CA LYS A 46 -36.46 -17.16 7.32
C LYS A 46 -37.86 -16.66 7.71
N ASN A 47 -38.24 -15.45 7.30
CA ASN A 47 -39.51 -14.87 7.71
C ASN A 47 -40.68 -15.53 6.97
N LYS A 48 -41.66 -16.02 7.72
CA LYS A 48 -42.88 -16.67 7.18
C LYS A 48 -44.02 -15.68 6.97
N PHE A 49 -43.96 -14.49 7.57
CA PHE A 49 -45.02 -13.50 7.47
C PHE A 49 -44.94 -12.74 6.14
N ILE A 50 -46.05 -12.72 5.40
CA ILE A 50 -46.14 -12.09 4.08
C ILE A 50 -46.87 -10.75 4.22
N ASN A 51 -46.25 -9.67 3.73
CA ASN A 51 -46.91 -8.37 3.57
C ASN A 51 -46.77 -7.91 2.12
N ILE A 52 -47.90 -7.76 1.41
CA ILE A 52 -47.96 -7.41 -0.02
C ILE A 52 -48.27 -5.91 -0.21
N LYS A 53 -48.70 -5.21 0.84
CA LYS A 53 -49.14 -3.81 0.77
C LYS A 53 -48.07 -2.81 1.25
N ILE A 54 -46.79 -3.15 1.09
CA ILE A 54 -45.70 -2.22 1.42
C ILE A 54 -45.74 -1.09 0.38
N SER A 55 -46.07 0.11 0.85
CA SER A 55 -45.94 1.37 0.10
C SER A 55 -44.58 2.01 0.35
N GLU A 56 -44.32 3.13 -0.32
CA GLU A 56 -43.17 4.00 -0.06
C GLU A 56 -43.06 4.37 1.42
N ASN A 57 -41.83 4.43 1.93
CA ASN A 57 -41.53 4.88 3.28
C ASN A 57 -40.29 5.78 3.26
N GLN A 58 -40.57 7.08 3.16
CA GLN A 58 -39.54 8.13 3.10
C GLN A 58 -38.58 8.09 4.29
N MET A 59 -39.04 7.66 5.47
CA MET A 59 -38.19 7.62 6.66
C MET A 59 -37.09 6.55 6.55
N ILE A 60 -37.40 5.39 5.97
CA ILE A 60 -36.39 4.33 5.77
C ILE A 60 -35.39 4.75 4.69
N GLU A 61 -35.89 5.38 3.63
CA GLU A 61 -35.03 5.96 2.58
C GLU A 61 -34.05 6.98 3.15
N PHE A 62 -34.53 7.89 4.00
CA PHE A 62 -33.67 8.85 4.66
C PHE A 62 -32.59 8.16 5.52
N ILE A 63 -32.92 7.10 6.25
CA ILE A 63 -31.95 6.37 7.09
C ILE A 63 -30.87 5.69 6.22
N TRP A 64 -31.24 4.93 5.19
CA TRP A 64 -30.24 4.22 4.39
C TRP A 64 -29.46 5.13 3.42
N THR A 65 -29.94 6.34 3.15
CA THR A 65 -29.22 7.33 2.34
C THR A 65 -28.24 8.14 3.18
N THR A 66 -28.57 8.44 4.44
CA THR A 66 -27.70 9.22 5.34
C THR A 66 -26.62 8.38 6.04
N THR A 67 -26.89 7.10 6.31
CA THR A 67 -25.94 6.23 7.01
C THR A 67 -24.64 5.96 6.24
N PRO A 68 -24.61 5.68 4.92
CA PRO A 68 -23.36 5.42 4.21
C PRO A 68 -22.41 6.63 4.14
N PRO A 69 -22.87 7.87 3.85
CA PRO A 69 -22.00 9.05 3.91
C PRO A 69 -21.33 9.26 5.28
N ILE A 70 -22.05 9.01 6.38
CA ILE A 70 -21.48 9.11 7.74
C ILE A 70 -20.34 8.09 7.90
N ILE A 71 -20.55 6.84 7.48
CA ILE A 71 -19.51 5.80 7.54
C ILE A 71 -18.30 6.19 6.66
N LEU A 72 -18.53 6.75 5.47
CA LEU A 72 -17.45 7.19 4.58
C LEU A 72 -16.61 8.30 5.21
N ILE A 73 -17.20 9.23 5.97
CA ILE A 73 -16.45 10.26 6.69
C ILE A 73 -15.49 9.62 7.72
N PHE A 74 -15.95 8.59 8.44
CA PHE A 74 -15.09 7.87 9.40
C PHE A 74 -13.92 7.15 8.73
N ILE A 75 -14.07 6.70 7.48
CA ILE A 75 -12.96 6.12 6.70
C ILE A 75 -12.05 7.23 6.14
N ALA A 76 -12.64 8.30 5.63
CA ALA A 76 -11.91 9.36 4.94
C ALA A 76 -11.00 10.17 5.86
N MET A 77 -11.43 10.46 7.09
CA MET A 77 -10.64 11.26 8.04
C MET A 77 -9.23 10.68 8.34
N PRO A 78 -9.09 9.41 8.79
CA PRO A 78 -7.77 8.82 8.99
C PRO A 78 -7.01 8.63 7.68
N SER A 79 -7.71 8.34 6.57
CA SER A 79 -7.09 8.19 5.24
C SER A 79 -6.39 9.47 4.78
N LEU A 80 -7.08 10.61 4.87
CA LEU A 80 -6.53 11.91 4.49
C LEU A 80 -5.39 12.33 5.43
N HIS A 81 -5.52 12.09 6.72
CA HIS A 81 -4.43 12.37 7.66
C HIS A 81 -3.15 11.61 7.29
N LEU A 82 -3.26 10.32 6.97
CA LEU A 82 -2.11 9.52 6.52
C LEU A 82 -1.54 9.99 5.18
N LEU A 83 -2.40 10.40 4.24
CA LEU A 83 -1.97 10.95 2.96
C LEU A 83 -1.05 12.16 3.15
N TYR A 84 -1.41 13.09 4.04
CA TYR A 84 -0.57 14.25 4.32
C TYR A 84 0.73 13.87 5.05
N LEU A 85 0.68 12.90 5.97
CA LEU A 85 1.89 12.39 6.63
C LEU A 85 2.87 11.72 5.66
N MET A 86 2.38 11.13 4.58
CA MET A 86 3.22 10.53 3.53
C MET A 86 3.96 11.58 2.70
N ASP A 87 3.34 12.75 2.47
CA ASP A 87 3.89 13.82 1.62
C ASP A 87 4.88 14.72 2.38
N GLU A 88 4.92 14.64 3.71
CA GLU A 88 5.87 15.39 4.54
C GLU A 88 7.31 14.85 4.40
N ILE A 89 8.07 15.44 3.49
CA ILE A 89 9.51 15.17 3.35
C ILE A 89 10.27 15.83 4.50
N LYS A 90 10.65 15.02 5.49
CA LYS A 90 11.60 15.42 6.54
C LYS A 90 13.00 15.54 5.96
N CYS A 91 13.83 16.43 6.52
CA CYS A 91 15.23 16.65 6.10
C CYS A 91 15.97 15.30 5.90
N PRO A 92 16.20 14.86 4.64
CA PRO A 92 16.83 13.59 4.37
C PRO A 92 18.34 13.74 4.49
N ILE A 93 19.00 12.67 4.94
CA ILE A 93 20.45 12.64 5.14
C ILE A 93 21.17 12.05 3.93
N LEU A 94 20.46 11.22 3.15
CA LEU A 94 20.97 10.55 1.97
C LEU A 94 19.94 10.64 0.83
N THR A 95 20.41 10.90 -0.38
CA THR A 95 19.65 10.82 -1.63
C THR A 95 20.17 9.68 -2.49
N ILE A 96 19.25 8.84 -2.98
CA ILE A 96 19.55 7.75 -3.90
C ILE A 96 18.67 7.89 -5.13
N LYS A 97 19.28 7.87 -6.31
CA LYS A 97 18.54 7.76 -7.56
C LYS A 97 18.42 6.30 -7.96
N ILE A 98 17.27 5.96 -8.50
CA ILE A 98 16.89 4.62 -8.88
C ILE A 98 16.35 4.70 -10.31
N PHE A 99 17.01 4.02 -11.24
CA PHE A 99 16.57 3.94 -12.62
C PHE A 99 16.12 2.52 -12.95
N GLY A 100 14.88 2.40 -13.40
CA GLY A 100 14.31 1.16 -13.93
C GLY A 100 14.71 0.97 -15.39
N HIS A 101 15.19 -0.23 -15.69
CA HIS A 101 15.52 -0.71 -17.02
C HIS A 101 14.76 -2.01 -17.29
N GLN A 102 14.72 -2.45 -18.54
CA GLN A 102 14.16 -3.74 -18.93
C GLN A 102 14.85 -4.88 -18.16
N TRP A 103 14.15 -5.35 -17.12
CA TRP A 103 14.49 -6.49 -16.26
C TRP A 103 15.64 -6.30 -15.26
N PHE A 104 16.04 -5.06 -14.96
CA PHE A 104 16.97 -4.77 -13.87
C PHE A 104 16.81 -3.34 -13.33
N TRP A 105 17.48 -3.05 -12.23
CA TRP A 105 17.51 -1.73 -11.61
C TRP A 105 18.94 -1.23 -11.53
N SER A 106 19.14 0.07 -11.69
CA SER A 106 20.41 0.73 -11.39
C SER A 106 20.23 1.75 -10.27
N TYR A 107 21.25 1.88 -9.44
CA TYR A 107 21.23 2.71 -8.24
C TYR A 107 22.43 3.64 -8.25
N GLU A 108 22.18 4.93 -8.04
CA GLU A 108 23.19 5.98 -7.97
C GLU A 108 23.09 6.68 -6.61
N TYR A 109 24.17 6.64 -5.83
CA TYR A 109 24.25 7.34 -4.55
C TYR A 109 24.88 8.72 -4.78
N SER A 110 24.05 9.71 -5.12
CA SER A 110 24.51 11.02 -5.59
C SER A 110 25.30 11.85 -4.55
N ASP A 111 25.13 11.56 -3.26
CA ASP A 111 25.81 12.28 -2.19
C ASP A 111 27.27 11.83 -2.01
N PHE A 112 27.64 10.69 -2.62
CA PHE A 112 29.00 10.18 -2.65
C PHE A 112 29.58 10.26 -4.07
N SER A 113 30.89 10.41 -4.18
CA SER A 113 31.55 10.39 -5.48
C SER A 113 31.58 8.97 -6.05
N ASN A 114 31.01 8.79 -7.25
CA ASN A 114 31.17 7.61 -8.11
C ASN A 114 30.67 6.27 -7.53
N ILE A 115 29.53 6.28 -6.83
CA ILE A 115 28.87 5.03 -6.43
C ILE A 115 27.62 4.84 -7.29
N GLU A 116 27.79 4.02 -8.32
CA GLU A 116 26.72 3.56 -9.22
C GLU A 116 26.89 2.06 -9.48
N PHE A 117 25.79 1.32 -9.48
CA PHE A 117 25.79 -0.09 -9.83
C PHE A 117 24.45 -0.56 -10.37
N GLU A 118 24.49 -1.63 -11.15
CA GLU A 118 23.32 -2.36 -11.64
C GLU A 118 23.01 -3.53 -10.70
N SER A 119 21.73 -3.87 -10.58
CA SER A 119 21.19 -4.90 -9.72
C SER A 119 20.30 -5.83 -10.55
N TYR A 120 20.81 -7.02 -10.80
CA TYR A 120 20.14 -8.08 -11.55
C TYR A 120 19.66 -9.19 -10.63
N MET A 121 18.61 -9.87 -11.04
CA MET A 121 18.15 -11.09 -10.38
C MET A 121 19.22 -12.18 -10.50
N MET A 122 19.56 -12.82 -9.38
CA MET A 122 20.49 -13.96 -9.40
C MET A 122 19.84 -15.19 -10.02
N ASN A 123 20.49 -15.77 -11.03
CA ASN A 123 20.09 -17.03 -11.65
C ASN A 123 20.62 -18.25 -10.88
N GLU A 124 21.81 -18.13 -10.28
CA GLU A 124 22.43 -19.21 -9.51
C GLU A 124 21.95 -19.16 -8.05
N LEU A 125 21.13 -20.14 -7.68
CA LEU A 125 20.52 -20.22 -6.36
C LEU A 125 21.31 -21.16 -5.47
N ASN A 126 21.93 -20.61 -4.43
CA ASN A 126 22.36 -21.40 -3.28
C ASN A 126 21.13 -21.86 -2.48
N LYS A 127 21.26 -22.93 -1.69
CA LYS A 127 20.16 -23.46 -0.86
C LYS A 127 19.57 -22.43 0.11
N GLU A 128 20.31 -21.37 0.43
CA GLU A 128 19.94 -20.30 1.35
C GLU A 128 19.23 -19.13 0.66
N ASN A 129 19.29 -19.06 -0.67
CA ASN A 129 18.78 -17.92 -1.44
C ASN A 129 17.28 -18.06 -1.73
N PHE A 130 16.56 -16.96 -1.65
CA PHE A 130 15.17 -16.91 -2.09
C PHE A 130 15.08 -16.82 -3.62
N ARG A 131 14.42 -17.81 -4.22
CA ARG A 131 14.14 -17.85 -5.66
C ARG A 131 13.37 -16.61 -6.12
N LEU A 132 13.84 -15.97 -7.19
CA LEU A 132 13.27 -14.75 -7.83
C LEU A 132 13.25 -13.48 -6.95
N ILE A 133 13.95 -13.47 -5.81
CA ILE A 133 14.00 -12.30 -4.91
C ILE A 133 15.44 -11.83 -4.74
N GLU A 134 16.40 -12.76 -4.68
CA GLU A 134 17.81 -12.38 -4.54
C GLU A 134 18.35 -11.68 -5.78
N VAL A 135 19.15 -10.66 -5.52
CA VAL A 135 19.88 -9.87 -6.51
C VAL A 135 21.38 -9.96 -6.23
N ASP A 136 22.17 -9.78 -7.28
CA ASP A 136 23.63 -9.80 -7.20
C ASP A 136 24.17 -8.65 -6.35
N ASN A 137 23.73 -7.43 -6.63
CA ASN A 137 24.12 -6.21 -5.93
C ASN A 137 22.93 -5.66 -5.14
N LYS A 138 23.05 -5.71 -3.81
CA LYS A 138 22.02 -5.21 -2.89
C LYS A 138 22.26 -3.74 -2.59
N THR A 139 21.19 -2.95 -2.61
CA THR A 139 21.23 -1.56 -2.14
C THR A 139 21.36 -1.50 -0.63
N ILE A 140 22.49 -0.97 -0.16
CA ILE A 140 22.78 -0.81 1.25
C ILE A 140 22.24 0.55 1.71
N LEU A 141 21.42 0.55 2.76
CA LEU A 141 20.80 1.74 3.32
C LEU A 141 21.11 1.85 4.82
N PRO A 142 21.40 3.06 5.35
CA PRO A 142 21.61 3.23 6.77
C PRO A 142 20.28 3.14 7.53
N PHE A 143 20.28 2.41 8.65
CA PHE A 143 19.08 2.22 9.46
C PHE A 143 18.76 3.48 10.30
N LYS A 144 17.46 3.76 10.52
CA LYS A 144 16.93 4.89 11.33
C LYS A 144 17.22 6.30 10.81
N PHE A 145 17.53 6.45 9.53
CA PHE A 145 17.67 7.76 8.90
C PHE A 145 16.61 7.98 7.82
N ASN A 146 16.24 9.24 7.61
CA ASN A 146 15.36 9.63 6.50
C ASN A 146 16.21 9.66 5.22
N ILE A 147 15.78 8.90 4.23
CA ILE A 147 16.44 8.75 2.93
C ILE A 147 15.46 9.24 1.88
N ARG A 148 15.93 10.08 0.97
CA ARG A 148 15.18 10.51 -0.20
C ARG A 148 15.47 9.56 -1.35
N LEU A 149 14.42 9.03 -1.97
CA LEU A 149 14.54 8.22 -3.18
C LEU A 149 14.04 9.02 -4.36
N LEU A 150 14.83 9.04 -5.43
CA LEU A 150 14.49 9.67 -6.70
C LEU A 150 14.37 8.58 -7.76
N ILE A 151 13.17 8.33 -8.25
CA ILE A 151 12.85 7.17 -9.08
C ILE A 151 12.46 7.61 -10.48
N SER A 152 13.09 7.02 -11.49
CA SER A 152 12.79 7.22 -12.91
C SER A 152 13.09 5.96 -13.71
N SER A 153 12.95 6.02 -15.03
CA SER A 153 13.33 4.95 -15.95
C SER A 153 14.01 5.53 -17.19
N ASP A 154 14.89 4.75 -17.79
CA ASP A 154 15.55 5.11 -19.06
C ASP A 154 14.86 4.51 -20.30
N ASP A 155 13.85 3.65 -20.11
CA ASP A 155 13.18 2.95 -21.22
C ASP A 155 11.64 2.97 -21.18
N VAL A 156 11.01 2.14 -20.35
CA VAL A 156 9.56 1.94 -20.26
C VAL A 156 9.08 2.16 -18.82
N ILE A 157 7.78 2.09 -18.58
CA ILE A 157 7.27 2.27 -17.23
C ILE A 157 7.61 1.04 -16.37
N HIS A 158 8.21 1.28 -15.20
CA HIS A 158 8.41 0.29 -14.13
C HIS A 158 7.77 0.79 -12.82
N SER A 159 7.84 0.00 -11.76
CA SER A 159 7.40 0.42 -10.42
C SER A 159 8.38 -0.11 -9.37
N TRP A 160 9.06 0.80 -8.68
CA TRP A 160 9.96 0.43 -7.59
C TRP A 160 9.15 0.25 -6.31
N THR A 161 9.25 -0.94 -5.69
CA THR A 161 8.35 -1.34 -4.62
C THR A 161 9.08 -2.10 -3.50
N ILE A 162 8.91 -1.62 -2.26
CA ILE A 162 9.29 -2.35 -1.04
C ILE A 162 8.08 -2.37 -0.09
N PRO A 163 7.31 -3.48 -0.06
CA PRO A 163 6.05 -3.53 0.69
C PRO A 163 6.20 -3.31 2.19
N SER A 164 7.24 -3.83 2.83
CA SER A 164 7.46 -3.68 4.27
C SER A 164 7.79 -2.24 4.70
N LEU A 165 8.23 -1.39 3.77
CA LEU A 165 8.47 0.03 3.99
C LEU A 165 7.30 0.92 3.55
N ALA A 166 6.23 0.32 2.98
CA ALA A 166 5.12 1.02 2.33
C ALA A 166 5.52 1.91 1.15
N ILE A 167 6.57 1.53 0.41
CA ILE A 167 7.01 2.29 -0.76
C ILE A 167 6.55 1.57 -2.03
N LYS A 168 5.82 2.29 -2.88
CA LYS A 168 5.51 1.89 -4.26
C LYS A 168 5.42 3.13 -5.13
N ILE A 169 6.36 3.29 -6.05
CA ILE A 169 6.44 4.48 -6.91
C ILE A 169 6.74 4.05 -8.33
N ASP A 170 6.01 4.64 -9.27
CA ASP A 170 6.23 4.41 -10.69
C ASP A 170 7.52 5.08 -11.14
N ALA A 171 8.33 4.32 -11.87
CA ALA A 171 9.50 4.78 -12.60
C ALA A 171 9.05 5.10 -14.03
N ILE A 172 8.97 6.38 -14.37
CA ILE A 172 8.41 6.85 -15.64
C ILE A 172 9.52 7.54 -16.45
N PRO A 173 9.76 7.14 -17.70
CA PRO A 173 10.75 7.80 -18.56
C PRO A 173 10.50 9.30 -18.69
N GLY A 174 11.55 10.10 -18.49
CA GLY A 174 11.48 11.56 -18.55
C GLY A 174 10.82 12.24 -17.34
N ARG A 175 10.51 11.50 -16.26
CA ARG A 175 9.99 12.06 -15.01
C ARG A 175 10.76 11.52 -13.80
N MET A 176 11.19 12.43 -12.93
CA MET A 176 11.79 12.09 -11.62
C MET A 176 10.72 12.15 -10.54
N ASN A 177 10.31 11.00 -10.02
CA ASN A 177 9.43 10.92 -8.85
C ASN A 177 10.26 10.90 -7.56
N GLN A 178 9.74 11.48 -6.48
CA GLN A 178 10.42 11.56 -5.19
C GLN A 178 9.57 10.91 -4.09
N ILE A 179 10.24 10.27 -3.13
CA ILE A 179 9.71 9.94 -1.80
C ILE A 179 10.77 10.12 -0.73
#